data_AF-A0A4Y8V806-F1
#
_entry.id   AF-A0A4Y8V806-F1
#
_cell.length_a   1.000
_cell.length_b   1.000
_cell.length_c   1.000
_cell.angle_alpha   90.00
_cell.angle_beta   90.00
_cell.angle_gamma   90.00
#
_symmetry.space_group_name_H-M   'P 1'
#
loop_
_entity.id
_entity.type
_entity.pdbx_description
1 polymer ?
#
loop_
_entity_poly.entity_id
_entity_poly.type
_entity_poly.pdbx_seq_one_letter_code
_entity_poly.pdbx_strand_id
1 'polypeptide(L)'
;MKISSILKQKRTWSIMLFYVLAVLIRVVSTRFETIDPSHVKLGDFVGGLSPLIGAIVVILALRRKMKTSLFGTSVTKSILTLAVPFVLFGIVDYKEIGLCLWLLFVYLLYAFFEEVGWRGYLYSELIGCKIIHRLLLTTLLWFFWHCRAWQIGDVGFFALLFLASFGLDKLIRDTHSLILVACFHGLFNFYFKCLSDPSHWSSIVCLVITIMLWLYIWYGPKVKICWR
;
A
#
# COMPACT_ATOMS: atom_id res chain seq x y z
N MET A 1 -13.05 26.71 23.06
CA MET A 1 -12.28 25.53 23.52
C MET A 1 -13.03 24.18 23.38
N LYS A 2 -14.37 24.12 23.50
CA LYS A 2 -15.17 22.87 23.48
C LYS A 2 -15.29 22.16 22.11
N ILE A 3 -15.33 22.91 21.00
CA ILE A 3 -15.54 22.33 19.66
C ILE A 3 -14.28 21.59 19.15
N SER A 4 -13.09 22.14 19.39
CA SER A 4 -11.83 21.51 18.97
C SER A 4 -11.56 20.20 19.71
N SER A 5 -11.91 20.12 21.00
CA SER A 5 -11.78 18.88 21.77
C SER A 5 -12.75 17.79 21.27
N ILE A 6 -14.00 18.16 20.94
CA ILE A 6 -15.00 17.22 20.39
C ILE A 6 -14.57 16.68 19.03
N LEU A 7 -14.04 17.53 18.15
CA LEU A 7 -13.54 17.09 16.84
C LEU A 7 -12.33 16.16 16.97
N LYS A 8 -11.43 16.44 17.91
CA LYS A 8 -10.28 15.58 18.22
C LYS A 8 -10.73 14.23 18.78
N GLN A 9 -11.76 14.22 19.63
CA GLN A 9 -12.35 13.01 20.19
C GLN A 9 -13.01 12.15 19.10
N LYS A 10 -13.85 12.73 18.23
CA LYS A 10 -14.49 12.01 17.12
C LYS A 10 -13.47 11.37 16.16
N ARG A 11 -12.39 12.09 15.85
CA ARG A 11 -11.27 11.54 15.06
C ARG A 11 -10.60 10.36 15.74
N THR A 12 -10.36 10.46 17.05
CA THR A 12 -9.71 9.39 17.80
C THR A 12 -10.55 8.12 17.76
N TRP A 13 -11.87 8.25 17.99
CA TRP A 13 -12.80 7.13 17.89
C TRP A 13 -12.85 6.51 16.50
N SER A 14 -12.83 7.32 15.44
CA SER A 14 -12.85 6.77 14.08
C SER A 14 -11.57 6.00 13.74
N ILE A 15 -10.40 6.49 14.17
CA ILE A 15 -9.13 5.79 13.99
C ILE A 15 -9.13 4.46 14.77
N MET A 16 -9.61 4.48 16.02
CA MET A 16 -9.70 3.27 16.84
C MET A 16 -10.65 2.23 16.21
N LEU A 17 -11.83 2.64 15.76
CA LEU A 17 -12.79 1.73 15.13
C LEU A 17 -12.22 1.13 13.84
N PHE A 18 -11.62 1.95 12.98
CA PHE A 18 -10.92 1.48 11.78
C PHE A 18 -9.88 0.42 12.12
N TYR A 19 -9.03 0.71 13.11
CA TYR A 19 -7.92 -0.16 13.45
C TYR A 19 -8.37 -1.48 14.08
N VAL A 20 -9.34 -1.43 15.00
CA VAL A 20 -9.92 -2.63 15.62
C VAL A 20 -10.54 -3.53 14.55
N LEU A 21 -11.30 -2.99 13.60
CA LEU A 21 -11.87 -3.77 12.51
C LEU A 21 -10.80 -4.40 11.63
N ALA A 22 -9.77 -3.62 11.25
CA ALA A 22 -8.67 -4.13 10.43
C ALA A 22 -7.91 -5.29 11.13
N VAL A 23 -7.65 -5.17 12.43
CA VAL A 23 -6.98 -6.22 13.21
C VAL A 23 -7.90 -7.44 13.40
N LEU A 24 -9.17 -7.26 13.75
CA LEU A 24 -10.11 -8.37 13.97
C LEU A 24 -10.28 -9.20 12.70
N ILE A 25 -10.52 -8.54 11.56
CA ILE A 25 -10.67 -9.23 10.28
C ILE A 25 -9.38 -9.97 9.94
N ARG A 26 -8.21 -9.37 10.13
CA ARG A 26 -6.92 -10.05 9.89
C ARG A 26 -6.74 -11.27 10.79
N VAL A 27 -6.95 -11.15 12.10
CA VAL A 27 -6.81 -12.26 13.05
C VAL A 27 -7.71 -13.42 12.65
N VAL A 28 -8.98 -13.14 12.34
CA VAL A 28 -9.93 -14.13 11.86
C VAL A 28 -9.45 -14.79 10.56
N SER A 29 -8.98 -13.99 9.60
CA SER A 29 -8.50 -14.48 8.29
C SER A 29 -7.28 -15.40 8.42
N THR A 30 -6.35 -15.07 9.33
CA THR A 30 -5.16 -15.89 9.58
C THR A 30 -5.45 -17.20 10.33
N ARG A 31 -6.65 -17.37 10.89
CA ARG A 31 -7.07 -18.63 11.52
C ARG A 31 -7.67 -19.64 10.55
N PHE A 32 -8.10 -19.19 9.37
CA PHE A 32 -8.64 -20.03 8.31
C PHE A 32 -7.56 -20.49 7.31
N GLU A 33 -6.29 -20.59 7.73
CA GLU A 33 -5.18 -21.07 6.90
C GLU A 33 -5.32 -22.58 6.57
N THR A 34 -6.21 -22.92 5.64
CA THR A 34 -6.27 -24.14 4.82
C THR A 34 -6.86 -23.69 3.47
N ILE A 35 -6.28 -23.88 2.29
CA ILE A 35 -5.75 -25.07 1.60
C ILE A 35 -4.76 -24.58 0.51
N ASP A 36 -3.71 -25.37 0.27
CA ASP A 36 -2.73 -25.33 -0.83
C ASP A 36 -1.54 -24.32 -0.74
N PRO A 37 -0.29 -24.81 -0.57
CA PRO A 37 0.95 -24.01 -0.64
C PRO A 37 1.34 -23.53 -2.05
N SER A 38 0.71 -24.05 -3.12
CA SER A 38 1.15 -23.83 -4.50
C SER A 38 0.59 -22.56 -5.17
N HIS A 39 -0.39 -21.91 -4.54
CA HIS A 39 -1.03 -20.70 -5.06
C HIS A 39 -1.18 -19.65 -3.95
N VAL A 40 -1.22 -18.37 -4.32
CA VAL A 40 -1.38 -17.24 -3.39
C VAL A 40 -2.39 -17.60 -2.30
N LYS A 41 -1.93 -17.69 -1.05
CA LYS A 41 -2.77 -18.13 0.05
C LYS A 41 -3.99 -17.21 0.11
N LEU A 42 -5.20 -17.78 0.05
CA LEU A 42 -6.44 -17.02 0.16
C LEU A 42 -6.42 -16.08 1.39
N GLY A 43 -5.80 -16.53 2.48
CA GLY A 43 -5.58 -15.73 3.70
C GLY A 43 -4.74 -14.46 3.49
N ASP A 44 -3.77 -14.46 2.57
CA ASP A 44 -3.02 -13.25 2.23
C ASP A 44 -3.95 -12.24 1.53
N PHE A 45 -4.79 -12.68 0.58
CA PHE A 45 -5.73 -11.79 -0.10
C PHE A 45 -6.76 -11.18 0.84
N VAL A 46 -7.33 -11.97 1.75
CA VAL A 46 -8.27 -11.49 2.78
C VAL A 46 -7.57 -10.57 3.79
N GLY A 47 -6.27 -10.80 4.04
CA GLY A 47 -5.42 -9.86 4.77
C GLY A 47 -5.54 -8.44 4.20
N GLY A 48 -5.35 -8.28 2.88
CA GLY A 48 -5.44 -6.98 2.22
C GLY A 48 -6.83 -6.34 2.30
N LEU A 49 -7.90 -7.14 2.30
CA LEU A 49 -9.27 -6.65 2.48
C LEU A 49 -9.53 -6.06 3.88
N SER A 50 -8.74 -6.42 4.90
CA SER A 50 -9.02 -5.99 6.27
C SER A 50 -8.93 -4.47 6.49
N PRO A 51 -7.90 -3.73 6.05
CA PRO A 51 -7.87 -2.27 6.19
C PRO A 51 -8.89 -1.60 5.25
N LEU A 52 -9.18 -2.19 4.08
CA LEU A 52 -10.22 -1.71 3.18
C LEU A 52 -11.60 -1.72 3.84
N ILE A 53 -12.01 -2.86 4.40
CA ILE A 53 -13.31 -3.00 5.07
C ILE A 53 -13.38 -2.05 6.28
N GLY A 54 -12.32 -1.99 7.09
CA GLY A 54 -12.24 -1.05 8.21
C GLY A 54 -12.46 0.39 7.76
N ALA A 55 -11.86 0.80 6.64
CA ALA A 55 -12.02 2.14 6.07
C ALA A 55 -13.43 2.39 5.53
N ILE A 56 -14.01 1.44 4.79
CA ILE A 56 -15.38 1.54 4.28
C ILE A 56 -16.36 1.72 5.43
N VAL A 57 -16.25 0.93 6.50
CA VAL A 57 -17.15 1.01 7.66
C VAL A 57 -17.10 2.39 8.30
N VAL A 58 -15.91 2.93 8.59
CA VAL A 58 -15.82 4.25 9.23
C VAL A 58 -16.20 5.39 8.29
N ILE A 59 -15.94 5.28 6.99
CA ILE A 59 -16.36 6.27 6.00
C ILE A 59 -17.89 6.33 5.93
N LEU A 60 -18.56 5.18 5.85
CA LEU A 60 -20.02 5.11 5.74
C LEU A 60 -20.72 5.41 7.06
N ALA A 61 -20.34 4.73 8.15
CA ALA A 61 -21.01 4.84 9.44
C ALA A 61 -20.76 6.17 10.14
N LEU A 62 -19.53 6.72 10.03
CA LEU A 62 -19.14 7.97 10.69
C LEU A 62 -19.02 9.16 9.73
N ARG A 63 -19.40 8.99 8.46
CA ARG A 63 -19.36 10.01 7.40
C ARG A 63 -17.98 10.69 7.26
N ARG A 64 -16.91 9.90 7.44
CA ARG A 64 -15.53 10.37 7.25
C ARG A 64 -15.24 10.56 5.77
N LYS A 65 -14.24 11.37 5.44
CA LYS A 65 -13.87 11.69 4.05
C LYS A 65 -12.39 11.39 3.82
N MET A 66 -12.09 10.77 2.69
CA MET A 66 -10.72 10.67 2.21
C MET A 66 -10.28 12.00 1.57
N LYS A 67 -9.01 12.34 1.74
CA LYS A 67 -8.30 13.48 1.13
C LYS A 67 -7.40 13.04 -0.03
N THR A 68 -7.46 11.76 -0.38
CA THR A 68 -6.76 11.14 -1.50
C THR A 68 -7.79 10.56 -2.47
N SER A 69 -7.35 10.23 -3.67
CA SER A 69 -8.20 9.65 -4.69
C SER A 69 -7.46 8.52 -5.41
N LEU A 70 -8.20 7.76 -6.21
CA LEU A 70 -7.62 6.64 -6.96
C LEU A 70 -6.43 7.08 -7.83
N PHE A 71 -6.62 8.18 -8.57
CA PHE A 71 -5.65 8.69 -9.55
C PHE A 71 -4.82 9.88 -9.04
N GLY A 72 -5.14 10.43 -7.88
CA GLY A 72 -4.48 11.60 -7.33
C GLY A 72 -4.56 12.82 -8.24
N THR A 73 -3.43 13.49 -8.43
CA THR A 73 -3.31 14.72 -9.24
C THR A 73 -3.25 14.46 -10.75
N SER A 74 -3.08 13.21 -11.21
CA SER A 74 -3.05 12.89 -12.64
C SER A 74 -3.46 11.45 -12.95
N VAL A 75 -4.52 11.31 -13.74
CA VAL A 75 -5.01 10.04 -14.29
C VAL A 75 -3.96 9.39 -15.18
N THR A 76 -3.40 10.14 -16.13
CA THR A 76 -2.37 9.63 -17.07
C THR A 76 -1.17 9.07 -16.33
N LYS A 77 -0.62 9.81 -15.34
CA LYS A 77 0.54 9.33 -14.56
C LYS A 77 0.21 8.06 -13.78
N SER A 78 -0.98 7.97 -13.22
CA SER A 78 -1.43 6.77 -12.48
C SER A 78 -1.61 5.56 -13.40
N ILE A 79 -2.20 5.73 -14.59
CA ILE A 79 -2.32 4.65 -15.58
C ILE A 79 -0.93 4.18 -16.03
N LEU A 80 -0.02 5.10 -16.34
CA LEU A 80 1.36 4.77 -16.69
C LEU A 80 2.05 4.03 -15.55
N THR A 81 1.83 4.45 -14.29
CA THR A 81 2.38 3.76 -13.12
C THR A 81 1.92 2.32 -13.06
N LEU A 82 0.64 2.06 -13.31
CA LEU A 82 0.10 0.71 -13.33
C LEU A 82 0.66 -0.12 -14.50
N ALA A 83 0.80 0.46 -15.70
CA ALA A 83 1.20 -0.26 -16.90
C ALA A 83 2.69 -0.66 -16.94
N VAL A 84 3.60 0.20 -16.45
CA VAL A 84 5.06 -0.02 -16.50
C VAL A 84 5.51 -1.40 -16.01
N PRO A 85 5.13 -1.88 -14.81
CA PRO A 85 5.59 -3.18 -14.33
C PRO A 85 5.08 -4.33 -15.21
N PHE A 86 3.85 -4.29 -15.72
CA PHE A 86 3.34 -5.37 -16.59
C PHE A 86 4.13 -5.47 -17.89
N VAL A 87 4.53 -4.33 -18.48
CA VAL A 87 5.36 -4.33 -19.69
C VAL A 87 6.75 -4.87 -19.39
N LEU A 88 7.42 -4.38 -18.34
CA LEU A 88 8.80 -4.77 -18.04
C LEU A 88 8.93 -6.23 -17.61
N PHE A 89 8.08 -6.69 -16.69
CA PHE A 89 8.08 -8.09 -16.25
C PHE A 89 7.57 -9.03 -17.34
N GLY A 90 6.66 -8.55 -18.22
CA GLY A 90 6.21 -9.31 -19.38
C GLY A 90 7.32 -9.60 -20.40
N ILE A 91 8.28 -8.69 -20.56
CA ILE A 91 9.41 -8.87 -21.49
C ILE A 91 10.45 -9.85 -20.91
N VAL A 92 10.75 -9.72 -19.62
CA VAL A 92 11.86 -10.46 -18.99
C VAL A 92 11.52 -11.90 -18.70
N ASP A 93 10.27 -12.21 -18.33
CA ASP A 93 9.85 -13.54 -17.93
C ASP A 93 9.04 -14.26 -19.02
N TYR A 94 9.49 -14.19 -20.28
CA TYR A 94 8.70 -14.66 -21.43
C TYR A 94 8.32 -16.15 -21.38
N LYS A 95 9.04 -16.98 -20.60
CA LYS A 95 8.78 -18.42 -20.46
C LYS A 95 7.67 -18.73 -19.46
N GLU A 96 7.58 -17.98 -18.36
CA GLU A 96 6.57 -18.13 -17.31
C GLU A 96 5.68 -16.87 -17.20
N ILE A 97 5.55 -16.15 -18.31
CA ILE A 97 4.95 -14.80 -18.37
C ILE A 97 3.56 -14.75 -17.77
N GLY A 98 2.74 -15.79 -18.02
CA GLY A 98 1.38 -15.88 -17.52
C GLY A 98 1.32 -15.92 -16.00
N LEU A 99 2.17 -16.75 -15.37
CA LEU A 99 2.22 -16.88 -13.92
C LEU A 99 2.80 -15.62 -13.27
N CYS A 100 3.90 -15.09 -13.84
CA CYS A 100 4.56 -13.89 -13.35
C CYS A 100 3.64 -12.67 -13.34
N LEU A 101 2.95 -12.41 -14.45
CA LEU A 101 2.01 -11.29 -14.57
C LEU A 101 0.76 -11.48 -13.70
N TRP A 102 0.28 -12.72 -13.55
CA TRP A 102 -0.81 -13.02 -12.63
C TRP A 102 -0.43 -12.73 -11.18
N LEU A 103 0.73 -13.19 -10.72
CA LEU A 103 1.23 -12.92 -9.37
C LEU A 103 1.43 -11.42 -9.14
N LEU A 104 2.02 -10.71 -10.11
CA LEU A 104 2.16 -9.25 -10.07
C LEU A 104 0.79 -8.58 -9.88
N PHE A 105 -0.22 -8.95 -10.68
CA PHE A 105 -1.57 -8.42 -10.53
C PHE A 105 -2.14 -8.65 -9.13
N VAL A 106 -2.00 -9.87 -8.60
CA VAL A 106 -2.52 -10.22 -7.27
C VAL A 106 -1.87 -9.38 -6.17
N TYR A 107 -0.54 -9.19 -6.21
CA TYR A 107 0.13 -8.37 -5.20
C TYR A 107 -0.16 -6.87 -5.32
N LEU A 108 -0.35 -6.37 -6.54
CA LEU A 108 -0.81 -4.99 -6.76
C LEU A 108 -2.22 -4.78 -6.21
N LEU A 109 -3.13 -5.74 -6.43
CA LEU A 109 -4.50 -5.68 -5.93
C LEU A 109 -4.56 -5.79 -4.40
N TYR A 110 -3.79 -6.72 -3.82
CA TYR A 110 -3.63 -6.86 -2.37
C TYR A 110 -3.14 -5.55 -1.74
N ALA A 111 -2.07 -4.98 -2.28
CA ALA A 111 -1.51 -3.73 -1.78
C ALA A 111 -2.47 -2.56 -1.95
N PHE A 112 -3.24 -2.53 -3.05
CA PHE A 112 -4.28 -1.52 -3.24
C PHE A 112 -5.31 -1.55 -2.10
N PHE A 113 -5.80 -2.72 -1.70
CA PHE A 113 -6.76 -2.83 -0.60
C PHE A 113 -6.17 -2.35 0.73
N GLU A 114 -4.92 -2.70 1.02
CA GLU A 114 -4.22 -2.18 2.19
C GLU A 114 -4.10 -0.64 2.15
N GLU A 115 -3.65 -0.09 1.02
CA GLU A 115 -3.38 1.34 0.88
C GLU A 115 -4.64 2.20 0.93
N VAL A 116 -5.82 1.68 0.54
CA VAL A 116 -7.09 2.39 0.78
C VAL A 116 -7.31 2.61 2.28
N GLY A 117 -6.97 1.63 3.12
CA GLY A 117 -7.05 1.78 4.57
C GLY A 117 -5.97 2.71 5.13
N TRP A 118 -4.70 2.42 4.83
CA TRP A 118 -3.56 3.11 5.44
C TRP A 118 -3.32 4.51 4.88
N ARG A 119 -3.22 4.65 3.55
CA ARG A 119 -2.89 5.91 2.86
C ARG A 119 -4.13 6.62 2.30
N GLY A 120 -5.26 5.92 2.21
CA GLY A 120 -6.57 6.50 1.94
C GLY A 120 -7.18 7.11 3.20
N TYR A 121 -7.74 6.25 4.04
CA TYR A 121 -8.47 6.66 5.23
C TYR A 121 -7.55 7.21 6.35
N LEU A 122 -6.64 6.40 6.88
CA LEU A 122 -5.85 6.77 8.07
C LEU A 122 -5.00 8.02 7.83
N TYR A 123 -4.31 8.10 6.69
CA TYR A 123 -3.58 9.30 6.28
C TYR A 123 -4.47 10.56 6.27
N SER A 124 -5.71 10.47 5.78
CA SER A 124 -6.64 11.60 5.73
C SER A 124 -7.00 12.13 7.13
N GLU A 125 -7.09 11.25 8.12
CA GLU A 125 -7.30 11.63 9.52
C GLU A 125 -6.07 12.30 10.15
N LEU A 126 -4.88 11.88 9.71
CA LEU A 126 -3.59 12.30 10.26
C LEU A 126 -2.91 13.44 9.47
N ILE A 127 -3.51 13.93 8.40
CA ILE A 127 -2.90 14.94 7.52
C ILE A 127 -2.54 16.24 8.26
N GLY A 128 -3.33 16.61 9.28
CA GLY A 128 -3.08 17.79 10.12
C GLY A 128 -2.05 17.57 11.24
N CYS A 129 -1.51 16.36 11.41
CA CYS A 129 -0.46 16.08 12.38
C CYS A 129 0.92 16.40 11.79
N LYS A 130 1.90 16.69 12.66
CA LYS A 130 3.31 16.79 12.25
C LYS A 130 3.74 15.47 11.60
N ILE A 131 4.55 15.57 10.55
CA ILE A 131 4.97 14.41 9.73
C ILE A 131 5.50 13.25 10.57
N ILE A 132 6.37 13.52 11.54
CA ILE A 132 6.94 12.47 12.40
C ILE A 132 5.88 11.70 13.20
N HIS A 133 4.83 12.38 13.68
CA HIS A 133 3.77 11.73 14.45
C HIS A 133 2.91 10.86 13.55
N ARG A 134 2.62 11.31 12.32
CA ARG A 134 1.88 10.52 11.35
C ARG A 134 2.68 9.28 10.94
N LEU A 135 3.98 9.43 10.67
CA LEU A 135 4.86 8.32 10.32
C LEU A 135 4.92 7.28 11.44
N LEU A 136 5.23 7.70 12.66
CA LEU A 136 5.31 6.79 13.81
C LEU A 136 3.98 6.08 14.07
N LEU A 137 2.86 6.81 14.04
CA LEU A 137 1.56 6.20 14.28
C LEU A 137 1.18 5.21 13.18
N THR A 138 1.33 5.58 11.90
CA THR A 138 1.06 4.67 10.78
C THR A 138 1.94 3.43 10.85
N THR A 139 3.24 3.59 11.11
CA THR A 139 4.15 2.44 11.24
C THR A 139 3.79 1.55 12.42
N LEU A 140 3.49 2.10 13.60
CA LEU A 140 3.11 1.31 14.77
C LEU A 140 1.83 0.52 14.50
N LEU A 141 0.78 1.18 14.00
CA LEU A 141 -0.49 0.52 13.69
C LEU A 141 -0.30 -0.57 12.63
N TRP A 142 0.41 -0.25 11.54
CA TRP A 142 0.67 -1.19 10.45
C TRP A 142 1.54 -2.37 10.90
N PHE A 143 2.53 -2.14 11.76
CA PHE A 143 3.37 -3.19 12.35
C PHE A 143 2.57 -4.11 13.28
N PHE A 144 1.79 -3.57 14.21
CA PHE A 144 0.99 -4.40 15.13
C PHE A 144 -0.18 -5.09 14.42
N TRP A 145 -0.65 -4.54 13.30
CA TRP A 145 -1.58 -5.25 12.43
C TRP A 145 -0.95 -6.52 11.85
N HIS A 146 0.36 -6.52 11.57
CA HIS A 146 1.07 -7.71 11.11
C HIS A 146 1.38 -8.75 12.20
N CYS A 147 1.43 -8.34 13.46
CA CYS A 147 1.93 -9.16 14.56
C CYS A 147 1.02 -10.35 14.88
N ARG A 148 1.62 -11.55 14.95
CA ARG A 148 1.01 -12.75 15.55
C ARG A 148 1.61 -13.06 16.93
N ALA A 149 2.93 -12.88 17.08
CA ALA A 149 3.71 -12.92 18.32
C ALA A 149 5.05 -12.21 18.10
N TRP A 150 5.59 -11.50 19.11
CA TRP A 150 6.81 -10.69 18.97
C TRP A 150 8.09 -11.57 18.96
N GLN A 151 8.97 -11.36 17.98
CA GLN A 151 10.26 -12.05 17.79
C GLN A 151 11.40 -11.07 17.44
N ILE A 152 12.66 -11.48 17.60
CA ILE A 152 13.83 -10.62 17.32
C ILE A 152 13.87 -10.14 15.85
N GLY A 153 13.42 -10.96 14.90
CA GLY A 153 13.27 -10.58 13.49
C GLY A 153 12.31 -9.43 13.25
N ASP A 154 11.46 -9.11 14.22
CA ASP A 154 10.46 -8.05 14.11
C ASP A 154 11.07 -6.65 14.17
N VAL A 155 12.29 -6.49 14.70
CA VAL A 155 12.99 -5.19 14.69
C VAL A 155 13.37 -4.79 13.26
N GLY A 156 13.91 -5.73 12.48
CA GLY A 156 14.23 -5.49 11.07
C GLY A 156 12.97 -5.24 10.25
N PHE A 157 11.90 -5.98 10.52
CA PHE A 157 10.61 -5.77 9.88
C PHE A 157 10.00 -4.40 10.26
N PHE A 158 10.07 -3.99 11.53
CA PHE A 158 9.63 -2.66 11.95
C PHE A 158 10.42 -1.54 11.24
N ALA A 159 11.74 -1.68 11.13
CA ALA A 159 12.57 -0.72 10.42
C ALA A 159 12.20 -0.64 8.92
N LEU A 160 11.92 -1.78 8.28
CA LEU A 160 11.42 -1.84 6.92
C LEU A 160 10.07 -1.12 6.78
N LEU A 161 9.12 -1.38 7.68
CA LEU A 161 7.81 -0.70 7.68
C LEU A 161 7.94 0.80 7.97
N PHE A 162 8.91 1.22 8.79
CA PHE A 162 9.19 2.63 9.03
C PHE A 162 9.69 3.32 7.76
N LEU A 163 10.66 2.72 7.07
CA LEU A 163 11.18 3.24 5.81
C LEU A 163 10.11 3.26 4.70
N ALA A 164 9.33 2.18 4.60
CA ALA A 164 8.20 2.11 3.67
C ALA A 164 7.15 3.18 3.99
N SER A 165 6.78 3.38 5.26
CA SER A 165 5.88 4.45 5.67
C SER A 165 6.42 5.83 5.32
N PHE A 166 7.72 6.07 5.48
CA PHE A 166 8.36 7.33 5.07
C PHE A 166 8.21 7.58 3.57
N GLY A 167 8.56 6.60 2.73
CA GLY A 167 8.48 6.71 1.27
C GLY A 167 7.03 6.87 0.79
N LEU A 168 6.12 6.02 1.28
CA LEU A 168 4.71 6.05 0.90
C LEU A 168 4.00 7.32 1.39
N ASP A 169 4.34 7.86 2.58
CA ASP A 169 3.82 9.16 3.05
C ASP A 169 4.27 10.31 2.14
N LYS A 170 5.53 10.30 1.66
CA LYS A 170 6.00 11.30 0.70
C LYS A 170 5.20 11.23 -0.60
N LEU A 171 5.07 10.02 -1.17
CA LEU A 171 4.34 9.79 -2.41
C LEU A 171 2.88 10.22 -2.31
N ILE A 172 2.16 9.83 -1.25
CA ILE A 172 0.75 10.19 -1.10
C ILE A 172 0.55 11.69 -0.84
N ARG A 173 1.48 12.35 -0.13
CA ARG A 173 1.42 13.80 0.09
C ARG A 173 1.59 14.61 -1.19
N ASP A 174 2.52 14.19 -2.04
CA ASP A 174 2.82 14.95 -3.24
C ASP A 174 1.80 14.69 -4.36
N THR A 175 1.28 13.45 -4.43
CA THR A 175 0.51 12.99 -5.58
C THR A 175 -0.96 12.77 -5.30
N HIS A 176 -1.34 12.55 -4.03
CA HIS A 176 -2.67 12.12 -3.61
C HIS A 176 -3.18 10.84 -4.30
N SER A 177 -2.32 10.10 -5.01
CA SER A 177 -2.66 8.93 -5.82
C SER A 177 -2.53 7.64 -5.02
N LEU A 178 -3.67 6.96 -4.80
CA LEU A 178 -3.70 5.64 -4.19
C LEU A 178 -3.08 4.56 -5.10
N ILE A 179 -3.26 4.67 -6.42
CA ILE A 179 -2.61 3.75 -7.36
C ILE A 179 -1.09 3.82 -7.22
N LEU A 180 -0.51 5.02 -7.09
CA LEU A 180 0.94 5.14 -6.98
C LEU A 180 1.49 4.42 -5.74
N VAL A 181 0.93 4.71 -4.57
CA VAL A 181 1.39 4.08 -3.32
C VAL A 181 1.12 2.58 -3.31
N ALA A 182 -0.01 2.14 -3.85
CA ALA A 182 -0.35 0.73 -3.99
C ALA A 182 0.62 0.01 -4.93
N CYS A 183 1.00 0.63 -6.03
CA CYS A 183 1.99 0.07 -6.96
C CYS A 183 3.37 -0.08 -6.30
N PHE A 184 3.84 0.94 -5.57
CA PHE A 184 5.09 0.81 -4.82
C PHE A 184 5.01 -0.33 -3.79
N HIS A 185 3.99 -0.33 -2.94
CA HIS A 185 3.82 -1.38 -1.93
C HIS A 185 3.69 -2.78 -2.57
N GLY A 186 2.82 -2.94 -3.56
CA GLY A 186 2.56 -4.21 -4.24
C GLY A 186 3.80 -4.75 -4.97
N LEU A 187 4.57 -3.87 -5.62
CA LEU A 187 5.80 -4.27 -6.30
C LEU A 187 6.87 -4.77 -5.31
N PHE A 188 6.99 -4.14 -4.14
CA PHE A 188 7.87 -4.64 -3.07
C PHE A 188 7.42 -6.01 -2.55
N ASN A 189 6.11 -6.21 -2.33
CA ASN A 189 5.58 -7.51 -1.90
C ASN A 189 5.81 -8.59 -2.96
N PHE A 190 5.55 -8.27 -4.23
CA PHE A 190 5.81 -9.17 -5.34
C PHE A 190 7.29 -9.56 -5.41
N TYR A 191 8.21 -8.60 -5.29
CA TYR A 191 9.63 -8.89 -5.28
C TYR A 191 10.03 -9.82 -4.12
N PHE A 192 9.67 -9.47 -2.88
CA PHE A 192 10.11 -10.26 -1.72
C PHE A 192 9.49 -11.66 -1.68
N LYS A 193 8.24 -11.83 -2.14
CA LYS A 193 7.53 -13.12 -2.08
C LYS A 193 7.75 -14.00 -3.30
N CYS A 194 8.07 -13.44 -4.47
CA CYS A 194 8.18 -14.22 -5.70
C CYS A 194 9.57 -14.20 -6.33
N LEU A 195 10.39 -13.18 -6.08
CA LEU A 195 11.58 -12.88 -6.88
C LEU A 195 12.84 -12.60 -6.04
N SER A 196 12.80 -12.86 -4.73
CA SER A 196 13.89 -12.56 -3.80
C SER A 196 15.08 -13.54 -3.88
N ASP A 197 14.93 -14.61 -4.66
CA ASP A 197 16.04 -15.53 -4.95
C ASP A 197 17.12 -14.80 -5.79
N PRO A 198 18.38 -14.75 -5.32
CA PRO A 198 19.49 -14.07 -5.99
C PRO A 198 19.76 -14.49 -7.44
N SER A 199 19.28 -15.67 -7.85
CA SER A 199 19.39 -16.13 -9.24
C SER A 199 18.55 -15.31 -10.24
N HIS A 200 17.53 -14.56 -9.76
CA HIS A 200 16.65 -13.72 -10.59
C HIS A 200 17.17 -12.27 -10.74
N TRP A 201 18.43 -12.09 -11.15
CA TRP A 201 19.03 -10.76 -11.30
C TRP A 201 18.25 -9.83 -12.25
N SER A 202 17.63 -10.40 -13.29
CA SER A 202 16.82 -9.65 -14.25
C SER A 202 15.58 -9.01 -13.61
N SER A 203 14.99 -9.68 -12.62
CA SER A 203 13.88 -9.17 -11.82
C SER A 203 14.28 -7.98 -10.93
N ILE A 204 15.51 -8.00 -10.39
CA ILE A 204 16.06 -6.85 -9.64
C ILE A 204 16.24 -5.65 -10.58
N VAL A 205 16.76 -5.88 -11.78
CA VAL A 205 16.91 -4.83 -12.79
C VAL A 205 15.55 -4.26 -13.19
N CYS A 206 14.54 -5.10 -13.42
CA CYS A 206 13.16 -4.67 -13.69
C CYS A 206 12.58 -3.84 -12.55
N LEU A 207 12.78 -4.26 -11.29
CA LEU A 207 12.34 -3.53 -10.10
C LEU A 207 12.96 -2.13 -10.07
N VAL A 208 14.28 -2.01 -10.23
CA VAL A 208 14.99 -0.73 -10.19
C VAL A 208 14.52 0.18 -11.33
N ILE A 209 14.44 -0.33 -12.56
CA ILE A 209 13.96 0.43 -13.72
C ILE A 209 12.51 0.91 -13.50
N THR A 210 11.64 0.04 -12.98
CA THR A 210 10.24 0.38 -12.68
C THR A 210 10.16 1.54 -11.69
N ILE A 211 10.90 1.48 -10.58
CA ILE A 211 10.94 2.54 -9.57
C ILE A 211 11.47 3.84 -10.18
N MET A 212 12.55 3.79 -10.95
CA MET A 212 13.13 4.98 -11.58
C MET A 212 12.17 5.62 -12.60
N LEU A 213 11.47 4.82 -13.40
CA LEU A 213 10.46 5.30 -14.33
C LEU A 213 9.28 5.94 -13.59
N TRP A 214 8.81 5.36 -12.49
CA TRP A 214 7.76 5.98 -11.68
C TRP A 214 8.21 7.32 -11.10
N LEU A 215 9.42 7.41 -10.57
CA LEU A 215 9.96 8.68 -10.08
C LEU A 215 10.06 9.71 -11.21
N TYR A 216 10.48 9.31 -12.40
CA TYR A 216 10.52 10.18 -13.58
C TYR A 216 9.11 10.61 -14.03
N ILE A 217 8.14 9.70 -14.09
CA ILE A 217 6.75 10.00 -14.46
C ILE A 217 6.15 11.05 -13.50
N TRP A 218 6.39 10.92 -12.20
CA TRP A 218 5.77 11.77 -11.19
C TRP A 218 6.51 13.08 -10.94
N TYR A 219 7.85 13.05 -10.90
CA TYR A 219 8.71 14.18 -10.52
C TYR A 219 9.56 14.74 -11.66
N GLY A 220 9.62 14.07 -12.81
CA GLY A 220 10.36 14.53 -13.97
C GLY A 220 9.79 15.81 -14.59
N PRO A 221 10.53 16.42 -15.53
CA PRO A 221 10.13 17.67 -16.17
C PRO A 221 8.79 17.52 -16.89
N LYS A 222 7.94 18.55 -16.81
CA LYS A 222 6.67 18.58 -17.55
C LYS A 222 6.97 18.71 -19.04
N VAL A 223 6.85 17.62 -19.78
CA VAL A 223 6.91 17.66 -21.25
C VAL A 223 5.67 18.40 -21.74
N LYS A 224 5.82 19.65 -22.17
CA LYS A 224 4.78 20.35 -22.92
C LYS A 224 4.76 19.74 -24.32
N ILE A 225 3.84 18.81 -24.56
CA ILE A 225 3.57 18.34 -25.91
C ILE A 225 2.83 19.49 -26.62
N CYS A 226 3.57 20.27 -27.40
CA CYS A 226 3.00 21.27 -28.29
C CYS A 226 2.51 20.52 -29.52
N TRP A 227 1.21 20.25 -29.59
CA TRP A 227 0.59 19.83 -30.85
C TRP A 227 0.70 21.03 -31.81
N ARG A 228 1.57 20.90 -32.81
CA ARG A 228 1.55 21.75 -34.00
C ARG A 228 0.64 21.12 -35.04
#